data_AF-A0A3R6GTA8-F1
#
_entry.id   AF-A0A3R6GTA8-F1
#
_cell.length_a   1.000
_cell.length_b   1.000
_cell.length_c   1.000
_cell.angle_alpha   90.00
_cell.angle_beta   90.00
_cell.angle_gamma   90.00
#
_symmetry.space_group_name_H-M   'P 1'
#
loop_
_entity.id
_entity.type
_entity.pdbx_description
1 polymer ?
#
loop_
_entity_poly.entity_id
_entity_poly.type
_entity_poly.pdbx_seq_one_letter_code
_entity_poly.pdbx_strand_id
1 'polypeptide(L)'
;FSSSDEFLSGLKKTDRLHPVISLCVYYGEDEWDGPLSLTDMLCIPEHLTPLVSDYKMNLIQIRNSDSMIFHNSEVHTLFDLSRLIYNKEFDKIQSTYMNQKFDTELSLVIGTITNTKSFINHALQSDSEGGSINMCRAFEEWQEECIQKGVQQGIQSGITQGEIIGTLKTYKKFSVSKEETLKNIITDFSLSEEDARN
;
A
#
# COMPACT_ATOMS: atom_id res chain seq x y z
N PHE A 1 33.76 15.81 -36.31
CA PHE A 1 32.72 16.85 -36.31
C PHE A 1 32.85 17.66 -37.60
N SER A 2 31.74 18.07 -38.20
CA SER A 2 31.72 18.74 -39.52
C SER A 2 31.61 20.26 -39.41
N SER A 3 31.33 20.80 -38.22
CA SER A 3 31.35 22.24 -37.92
C SER A 3 31.95 22.53 -36.54
N SER A 4 32.27 23.80 -36.29
CA SER A 4 32.69 24.29 -34.96
C SER A 4 31.61 24.06 -33.91
N ASP A 5 30.33 24.19 -34.27
CA ASP A 5 29.21 24.04 -33.34
C ASP A 5 29.02 22.57 -32.89
N GLU A 6 29.22 21.62 -33.81
CA GLU A 6 29.22 20.19 -33.48
C GLU A 6 30.41 19.81 -32.59
N PHE A 7 31.56 20.47 -32.78
CA PHE A 7 32.73 20.26 -31.93
C PHE A 7 32.50 20.79 -30.51
N LEU A 8 31.91 21.99 -30.37
CA LEU A 8 31.65 22.61 -29.06
C LEU A 8 30.56 21.89 -28.27
N SER A 9 29.50 21.42 -28.93
CA SER A 9 28.42 20.66 -28.28
C SER A 9 28.80 19.20 -28.01
N GLY A 10 29.80 18.66 -28.71
CA GLY A 10 30.16 17.24 -28.67
C GLY A 10 29.13 16.33 -29.35
N LEU A 11 28.11 16.89 -30.02
CA LEU A 11 27.01 16.18 -30.67
C LEU A 11 26.93 16.56 -32.15
N LYS A 12 26.73 15.55 -32.99
CA LYS A 12 26.45 15.74 -34.42
C LYS A 12 24.95 15.85 -34.65
N LYS A 13 24.56 16.49 -35.76
CA LYS A 13 23.14 16.57 -36.19
C LYS A 13 22.48 15.18 -36.38
N THR A 14 23.27 14.18 -36.72
CA THR A 14 22.83 12.80 -36.91
C THR A 14 22.75 12.01 -35.61
N ASP A 15 23.30 12.51 -34.51
CA ASP A 15 23.30 11.78 -33.25
C ASP A 15 21.87 11.64 -32.73
N ARG A 16 21.62 10.53 -32.06
CA ARG A 16 20.33 10.20 -31.45
C ARG A 16 20.60 9.76 -30.02
N LEU A 17 19.79 10.27 -29.11
CA LEU A 17 19.81 9.83 -27.72
C LEU A 17 19.03 8.53 -27.59
N HIS A 18 19.50 7.64 -26.71
CA HIS A 18 18.72 6.47 -26.33
C HIS A 18 17.56 6.94 -25.43
N PRO A 19 16.31 6.57 -25.74
CA PRO A 19 15.19 6.91 -24.87
C PRO A 19 15.37 6.23 -23.51
N VAL A 20 15.06 6.97 -22.45
CA VAL A 20 15.00 6.45 -21.08
C VAL A 20 13.53 6.44 -20.66
N ILE A 21 13.05 5.29 -20.18
CA ILE A 21 11.70 5.14 -19.64
C ILE A 21 11.83 4.93 -18.13
N SER A 22 11.29 5.87 -17.36
CA SER A 22 11.20 5.76 -15.91
C SER A 22 9.86 5.14 -15.53
N LEU A 23 9.89 4.06 -14.75
CA LEU A 23 8.71 3.41 -14.17
C LEU A 23 8.65 3.73 -12.67
N CYS A 24 7.48 4.10 -12.17
CA CYS A 24 7.24 4.27 -10.74
C CYS A 24 6.42 3.07 -10.25
N VAL A 25 6.98 2.25 -9.36
CA VAL A 25 6.27 1.11 -8.78
C VAL A 25 5.72 1.52 -7.43
N TYR A 26 4.39 1.59 -7.34
CA TYR A 26 3.67 1.86 -6.12
C TYR A 26 3.16 0.56 -5.50
N TYR A 27 3.61 0.32 -4.27
CA TYR A 27 3.32 -0.88 -3.49
C TYR A 27 2.51 -0.56 -2.23
N GLY A 28 1.72 0.52 -2.25
CA GLY A 28 0.83 0.86 -1.14
C GLY A 28 -0.29 -0.17 -0.98
N GLU A 29 -0.79 -0.29 0.25
CA GLU A 29 -1.99 -1.08 0.51
C GLU A 29 -3.19 -0.47 -0.21
N ASP A 30 -3.34 0.85 -0.25
CA ASP A 30 -4.41 1.57 -0.96
C ASP A 30 -4.09 1.84 -2.43
N GLU A 31 -5.12 2.14 -3.23
CA GLU A 31 -4.91 2.60 -4.61
C GLU A 31 -4.31 4.02 -4.59
N TRP A 32 -3.44 4.30 -5.55
CA TRP A 32 -2.87 5.63 -5.72
C TRP A 32 -3.95 6.62 -6.15
N ASP A 33 -4.16 7.65 -5.34
CA ASP A 33 -5.11 8.74 -5.57
C ASP A 33 -4.43 10.06 -5.97
N GLY A 34 -3.12 10.02 -6.21
CA GLY A 34 -2.32 11.19 -6.51
C GLY A 34 -2.20 11.54 -8.00
N PRO A 35 -1.61 12.71 -8.29
CA PRO A 35 -1.21 13.16 -9.62
C PRO A 35 -0.44 12.11 -10.43
N LEU A 36 -0.65 12.06 -11.76
CA LEU A 36 0.06 11.15 -12.68
C LEU A 36 1.03 11.90 -13.62
N SER A 37 1.09 13.21 -13.49
CA SER A 37 1.96 14.08 -14.27
C SER A 37 2.33 15.35 -13.49
N LEU A 38 3.37 16.04 -13.92
CA LEU A 38 3.75 17.31 -13.29
C LEU A 38 2.62 18.34 -13.40
N THR A 39 1.94 18.41 -14.54
CA THR A 39 0.88 19.40 -14.75
C THR A 39 -0.33 19.20 -13.85
N ASP A 40 -0.64 17.95 -13.45
CA ASP A 40 -1.67 17.64 -12.45
C ASP A 40 -1.40 18.27 -11.07
N MET A 41 -0.12 18.56 -10.76
CA MET A 41 0.30 19.17 -9.49
C MET A 41 0.37 20.70 -9.53
N LEU A 42 0.48 21.28 -10.72
CA LEU A 42 0.78 22.70 -10.90
C LEU A 42 -0.49 23.52 -11.11
N CYS A 43 -0.59 24.65 -10.44
CA CYS A 43 -1.60 25.68 -10.73
C CYS A 43 -1.11 26.58 -11.88
N ILE A 44 -1.29 26.16 -13.12
CA ILE A 44 -0.78 26.87 -14.31
C ILE A 44 -1.87 27.75 -14.93
N PRO A 45 -1.60 29.05 -15.20
CA PRO A 45 -2.48 29.88 -16.02
C PRO A 45 -2.60 29.34 -17.45
N GLU A 46 -3.81 29.34 -18.03
CA GLU A 46 -4.11 28.67 -19.32
C GLU A 46 -3.18 29.09 -20.48
N HIS A 47 -2.79 30.37 -20.54
CA HIS A 47 -1.90 30.88 -21.59
C HIS A 47 -0.44 30.40 -21.46
N LEU A 48 -0.03 29.86 -20.31
CA LEU A 48 1.31 29.33 -20.06
C LEU A 48 1.39 27.81 -20.17
N THR A 49 0.26 27.09 -20.13
CA THR A 49 0.22 25.62 -20.23
C THR A 49 1.03 25.06 -21.42
N PRO A 50 0.98 25.64 -22.64
CA PRO A 50 1.76 25.13 -23.78
C PRO A 50 3.28 25.28 -23.63
N LEU A 51 3.75 26.12 -22.71
CA LEU A 51 5.16 26.39 -22.47
C LEU A 51 5.75 25.48 -21.38
N VAL A 52 4.91 24.82 -20.59
CA VAL A 52 5.34 23.95 -19.49
C VAL A 52 5.57 22.54 -20.02
N SER A 53 6.74 21.99 -19.72
CA SER A 53 7.03 20.58 -20.00
C SER A 53 6.28 19.69 -19.03
N ASP A 54 5.36 18.88 -19.55
CA ASP A 54 4.62 17.91 -18.74
C ASP A 54 5.40 16.60 -18.62
N TYR A 55 5.86 16.29 -17.41
CA TYR A 55 6.57 15.06 -17.11
C TYR A 55 5.59 14.02 -16.56
N LYS A 56 5.33 12.98 -17.36
CA LYS A 56 4.42 11.89 -16.97
C LYS A 56 5.08 10.91 -16.01
N MET A 57 4.33 10.47 -15.02
CA MET A 57 4.68 9.36 -14.15
C MET A 57 4.11 8.06 -14.76
N ASN A 58 4.98 7.17 -15.24
CA ASN A 58 4.55 5.83 -15.67
C ASN A 58 4.34 4.95 -14.44
N LEU A 59 3.17 5.09 -13.82
CA LEU A 59 2.81 4.42 -12.59
C LEU A 59 2.40 2.96 -12.84
N ILE A 60 2.98 2.06 -12.03
CA ILE A 60 2.63 0.65 -11.93
C ILE A 60 2.20 0.41 -10.48
N GLN A 61 0.98 -0.10 -10.28
CA GLN A 61 0.43 -0.33 -8.95
C GLN A 61 0.29 -1.83 -8.69
N ILE A 62 0.75 -2.29 -7.52
CA ILE A 62 0.57 -3.70 -7.12
C ILE A 62 -0.92 -4.03 -6.94
N ARG A 63 -1.68 -3.16 -6.27
CA ARG A 63 -3.11 -3.41 -6.00
C ARG A 63 -3.96 -3.58 -7.27
N ASN A 64 -3.53 -2.98 -8.38
CA ASN A 64 -4.19 -3.08 -9.68
C ASN A 64 -3.24 -3.68 -10.74
N SER A 65 -2.67 -4.84 -10.43
CA SER A 65 -1.75 -5.54 -11.34
C SER A 65 -2.35 -6.76 -12.05
N ASP A 66 -3.66 -7.01 -11.93
CA ASP A 66 -4.33 -8.20 -12.48
C ASP A 66 -4.14 -8.37 -13.99
N SER A 67 -4.11 -7.26 -14.72
CA SER A 67 -3.92 -7.28 -16.18
C SER A 67 -2.46 -7.32 -16.62
N MET A 68 -1.50 -7.26 -15.69
CA MET A 68 -0.07 -7.18 -16.00
C MET A 68 0.52 -8.57 -16.22
N ILE A 69 1.29 -8.70 -17.30
CA ILE A 69 1.95 -9.96 -17.67
C ILE A 69 3.45 -9.80 -17.46
N PHE A 70 3.99 -10.51 -16.48
CA PHE A 70 5.41 -10.51 -16.18
C PHE A 70 6.07 -11.77 -16.73
N HIS A 71 7.16 -11.60 -17.47
CA HIS A 71 7.93 -12.73 -18.01
C HIS A 71 8.73 -13.45 -16.92
N ASN A 72 9.20 -12.71 -15.90
CA ASN A 72 9.89 -13.28 -14.76
C ASN A 72 8.87 -13.77 -13.73
N SER A 73 8.97 -15.05 -13.35
CA SER A 73 8.03 -15.70 -12.44
C SER A 73 8.07 -15.15 -11.02
N GLU A 74 9.24 -14.72 -10.53
CA GLU A 74 9.36 -14.12 -9.19
C GLU A 74 8.71 -12.75 -9.15
N VAL A 75 8.89 -11.94 -10.19
CA VAL A 75 8.18 -10.66 -10.35
C VAL A 75 6.67 -10.90 -10.44
N HIS A 76 6.23 -11.91 -11.19
CA HIS A 76 4.82 -12.28 -11.24
C HIS A 76 4.29 -12.65 -9.85
N THR A 77 4.98 -13.53 -9.12
CA THR A 77 4.61 -13.95 -7.76
C THR A 77 4.60 -12.78 -6.79
N LEU A 78 5.60 -11.89 -6.84
CA LEU A 78 5.66 -10.69 -6.01
C LEU A 78 4.41 -9.83 -6.18
N PHE A 79 4.04 -9.53 -7.43
CA PHE A 79 2.89 -8.69 -7.73
C PHE A 79 1.58 -9.39 -7.37
N ASP A 80 1.37 -10.64 -7.80
CA ASP A 80 0.11 -11.33 -7.58
C ASP A 80 -0.11 -11.65 -6.09
N LEU A 81 0.88 -12.19 -5.38
CA LEU A 81 0.70 -12.53 -3.97
C LEU A 81 0.51 -11.28 -3.11
N SER A 82 1.27 -10.20 -3.37
CA SER A 82 1.09 -8.94 -2.62
C SER A 82 -0.31 -8.36 -2.86
N ARG A 83 -0.80 -8.39 -4.11
CA ARG A 83 -2.17 -7.97 -4.46
C ARG A 83 -3.23 -8.81 -3.76
N LEU A 84 -3.10 -10.13 -3.79
CA LEU A 84 -4.03 -11.04 -3.11
C LEU A 84 -4.06 -10.79 -1.61
N ILE A 85 -2.91 -10.49 -0.98
CA ILE A 85 -2.82 -10.14 0.44
C ILE A 85 -3.60 -8.86 0.73
N TYR A 86 -3.38 -7.78 -0.04
CA TYR A 86 -4.12 -6.52 0.15
C TYR A 86 -5.63 -6.68 -0.10
N ASN A 87 -6.00 -7.49 -1.09
CA ASN A 87 -7.40 -7.79 -1.40
C ASN A 87 -8.03 -8.81 -0.45
N LYS A 88 -7.27 -9.37 0.50
CA LYS A 88 -7.73 -10.36 1.49
C LYS A 88 -8.30 -11.63 0.82
N GLU A 89 -7.75 -12.02 -0.33
CA GLU A 89 -8.20 -13.17 -1.12
C GLU A 89 -7.57 -14.48 -0.60
N PHE A 90 -7.76 -14.79 0.68
CA PHE A 90 -7.11 -15.91 1.38
C PHE A 90 -7.31 -17.26 0.70
N ASP A 91 -8.50 -17.54 0.18
CA ASP A 91 -8.80 -18.81 -0.51
C ASP A 91 -7.91 -19.00 -1.75
N LYS A 92 -7.70 -17.92 -2.52
CA LYS A 92 -6.83 -17.96 -3.70
C LYS A 92 -5.38 -18.13 -3.29
N ILE A 93 -4.93 -17.39 -2.28
CA ILE A 93 -3.58 -17.52 -1.71
C ILE A 93 -3.32 -18.98 -1.31
N GLN A 94 -4.25 -19.59 -0.57
CA GLN A 94 -4.13 -20.96 -0.12
C GLN A 94 -4.09 -21.95 -1.29
N SER A 95 -4.98 -21.80 -2.28
CA SER A 95 -5.04 -22.71 -3.42
C SER A 95 -3.82 -22.62 -4.34
N THR A 96 -3.22 -21.44 -4.47
CA THR A 96 -2.17 -21.15 -5.45
C THR A 96 -0.77 -21.28 -4.87
N TYR A 97 -0.55 -20.76 -3.65
CA TYR A 97 0.79 -20.52 -3.11
C TYR A 97 1.17 -21.36 -1.89
N MET A 98 0.21 -22.01 -1.21
CA MET A 98 0.49 -22.74 0.04
C MET A 98 1.60 -23.79 -0.11
N ASN A 99 1.61 -24.54 -1.21
CA ASN A 99 2.58 -25.61 -1.45
C ASN A 99 3.82 -25.17 -2.25
N GLN A 100 4.00 -23.87 -2.50
CA GLN A 100 5.14 -23.37 -3.25
C GLN A 100 6.33 -23.10 -2.34
N LYS A 101 7.53 -23.17 -2.92
CA LYS A 101 8.76 -22.73 -2.27
C LYS A 101 9.14 -21.38 -2.82
N PHE A 102 9.42 -20.43 -1.93
CA PHE A 102 9.94 -19.13 -2.29
C PHE A 102 11.39 -19.02 -1.87
N ASP A 103 12.15 -18.29 -2.67
CA ASP A 103 13.45 -17.82 -2.28
C ASP A 103 13.35 -16.85 -1.09
N THR A 104 14.45 -16.71 -0.35
CA THR A 104 14.53 -15.84 0.81
C THR A 104 14.29 -14.38 0.42
N GLU A 105 14.89 -13.92 -0.68
CA GLU A 105 14.77 -12.52 -1.11
C GLU A 105 13.34 -12.19 -1.51
N LEU A 106 12.69 -13.07 -2.27
CA LEU A 106 11.29 -12.90 -2.68
C LEU A 106 10.37 -12.81 -1.46
N SER A 107 10.54 -13.69 -0.49
CA SER A 107 9.72 -13.71 0.72
C SER A 107 9.95 -12.48 1.60
N LEU A 108 11.20 -12.00 1.70
CA LEU A 108 11.53 -10.79 2.43
C LEU A 108 10.87 -9.56 1.79
N VAL A 109 10.92 -9.45 0.46
CA VAL A 109 10.31 -8.33 -0.27
C VAL A 109 8.79 -8.34 -0.11
N ILE A 110 8.14 -9.50 -0.31
CA ILE A 110 6.69 -9.63 -0.11
C ILE A 110 6.32 -9.29 1.34
N GLY A 111 7.01 -9.89 2.31
CA GLY A 111 6.76 -9.65 3.74
C GLY A 111 6.95 -8.19 4.15
N THR A 112 7.93 -7.50 3.55
CA THR A 112 8.17 -6.07 3.80
C THR A 112 7.06 -5.20 3.20
N ILE A 113 6.70 -5.45 1.94
CA ILE A 113 5.64 -4.70 1.24
C ILE A 113 4.29 -4.88 1.96
N THR A 114 3.94 -6.12 2.32
CA THR A 114 2.66 -6.42 2.96
C THR A 114 2.69 -6.29 4.48
N ASN A 115 3.83 -5.90 5.06
CA ASN A 115 4.04 -5.84 6.50
C ASN A 115 3.66 -7.15 7.24
N THR A 116 3.98 -8.29 6.62
CA THR A 116 3.72 -9.64 7.13
C THR A 116 4.94 -10.15 7.89
N LYS A 117 4.87 -10.16 9.22
CA LYS A 117 6.02 -10.46 10.08
C LYS A 117 6.49 -11.90 9.97
N SER A 118 5.56 -12.86 9.87
CA SER A 118 5.92 -14.27 9.68
C SER A 118 6.81 -14.45 8.45
N PHE A 119 6.50 -13.82 7.32
CA PHE A 119 7.29 -13.93 6.08
C PHE A 119 8.71 -13.38 6.28
N ILE A 120 8.84 -12.22 6.93
CA ILE A 120 10.15 -11.62 7.25
C ILE A 120 10.95 -12.53 8.18
N ASN A 121 10.33 -13.05 9.24
CA ASN A 121 11.00 -13.89 10.23
C ASN A 121 11.49 -15.21 9.63
N HIS A 122 10.64 -15.88 8.83
CA HIS A 122 11.02 -17.12 8.15
C HIS A 122 12.14 -16.89 7.13
N ALA A 123 12.11 -15.75 6.42
CA ALA A 123 13.19 -15.37 5.52
C ALA A 123 14.54 -15.24 6.25
N LEU A 124 14.58 -14.46 7.32
CA LEU A 124 15.81 -14.26 8.10
C LEU A 124 16.35 -15.55 8.75
N GLN A 125 15.47 -16.48 9.14
CA GLN A 125 15.88 -17.78 9.69
C GLN A 125 16.45 -18.71 8.61
N SER A 126 15.86 -18.72 7.41
CA SER A 126 16.28 -19.60 6.32
C SER A 126 17.66 -19.27 5.73
N ASP A 127 18.10 -18.00 5.78
CA ASP A 127 19.46 -17.60 5.40
C ASP A 127 20.54 -18.18 6.32
N SER A 128 20.17 -18.55 7.55
CA SER A 128 21.09 -19.19 8.49
C SER A 128 21.21 -20.72 8.33
N GLU A 129 20.22 -21.36 7.71
CA GLU A 129 20.12 -22.84 7.60
C GLU A 129 20.23 -23.37 6.16
N GLY A 130 20.31 -22.49 5.15
CA GLY A 130 20.55 -22.87 3.76
C GLY A 130 19.30 -23.36 3.02
N GLY A 131 18.46 -22.40 2.61
CA GLY A 131 17.73 -22.49 1.35
C GLY A 131 16.25 -22.90 1.42
N SER A 132 15.41 -21.97 0.96
CA SER A 132 13.94 -22.04 0.75
C SER A 132 13.07 -22.07 2.01
N ILE A 133 12.10 -21.16 2.05
CA ILE A 133 11.15 -21.02 3.17
C ILE A 133 10.02 -22.05 3.04
N ASN A 134 9.61 -22.62 4.19
CA ASN A 134 8.37 -23.40 4.28
C ASN A 134 7.17 -22.44 4.34
N MET A 135 6.60 -22.14 3.17
CA MET A 135 5.48 -21.20 3.06
C MET A 135 4.23 -21.67 3.79
N CYS A 136 3.94 -22.97 3.88
CA CYS A 136 2.80 -23.47 4.66
C CYS A 136 2.80 -22.91 6.08
N ARG A 137 3.96 -23.00 6.75
CA ARG A 137 4.11 -22.50 8.12
C ARG A 137 4.03 -20.98 8.19
N ALA A 138 4.65 -20.28 7.23
CA ALA A 138 4.62 -18.82 7.19
C ALA A 138 3.18 -18.28 6.97
N PHE A 139 2.38 -18.96 6.15
CA PHE A 139 0.97 -18.65 5.91
C PHE A 139 0.08 -18.99 7.12
N GLU A 140 0.31 -20.14 7.79
CA GLU A 140 -0.41 -20.51 9.02
C GLU A 140 -0.16 -19.48 10.13
N GLU A 141 1.10 -19.11 10.38
CA GLU A 141 1.45 -18.09 11.37
C GLU A 141 0.88 -16.71 10.98
N TRP A 142 0.89 -16.36 9.69
CA TRP A 142 0.24 -15.13 9.22
C TRP A 142 -1.28 -15.13 9.45
N GLN A 143 -1.94 -16.27 9.25
CA GLN A 143 -3.37 -16.41 9.51
C GLN A 143 -3.67 -16.23 11.00
N GLU A 144 -2.86 -16.81 11.88
CA GLU A 144 -2.96 -16.61 13.32
C GLU A 144 -2.73 -15.15 13.72
N GLU A 145 -1.72 -14.48 13.15
CA GLU A 145 -1.48 -13.04 13.35
C GLU A 145 -2.71 -12.20 12.96
N CYS A 146 -3.35 -12.52 11.83
CA CYS A 146 -4.56 -11.84 11.36
C CYS A 146 -5.73 -12.04 12.33
N ILE A 147 -5.95 -13.28 12.81
CA ILE A 147 -7.00 -13.60 13.78
C ILE A 147 -6.77 -12.84 15.09
N GLN A 148 -5.54 -12.86 15.62
CA GLN A 148 -5.21 -12.17 16.87
C GLN A 148 -5.43 -10.65 16.76
N LYS A 149 -4.98 -10.03 15.66
CA LYS A 149 -5.24 -8.61 15.39
C LYS A 149 -6.73 -8.32 15.32
N GLY A 150 -7.51 -9.16 14.62
CA GLY A 150 -8.96 -9.02 14.52
C GLY A 150 -9.66 -9.11 15.88
N VAL A 151 -9.28 -10.08 16.72
CA VAL A 151 -9.82 -10.21 18.09
C VAL A 151 -9.48 -8.99 18.94
N GLN A 152 -8.22 -8.53 18.90
CA GLN A 152 -7.78 -7.37 19.67
C GLN A 152 -8.52 -6.09 19.24
N GLN A 153 -8.67 -5.85 17.93
CA GLN A 153 -9.44 -4.74 17.39
C GLN A 153 -10.92 -4.82 17.79
N GLY A 154 -11.50 -6.03 17.77
CA GLY A 154 -12.86 -6.27 18.21
C GLY A 154 -13.07 -5.97 19.70
N ILE A 155 -12.17 -6.41 20.56
CA ILE A 155 -12.19 -6.11 22.01
C ILE A 155 -12.08 -4.59 22.23
N GLN A 156 -11.10 -3.94 21.59
CA GLN A 156 -10.90 -2.50 21.75
C GLN A 156 -12.12 -1.71 21.28
N SER A 157 -12.69 -2.06 20.12
CA SER A 157 -13.91 -1.44 19.61
C SER A 157 -15.09 -1.65 20.56
N GLY A 158 -15.23 -2.86 21.13
CA GLY A 158 -16.28 -3.17 22.09
C GLY A 158 -16.14 -2.39 23.41
N ILE A 159 -14.92 -2.20 23.90
CA ILE A 159 -14.64 -1.36 25.09
C ILE A 159 -15.05 0.09 24.79
N THR A 160 -14.56 0.68 23.70
CA THR A 160 -14.86 2.07 23.32
C THR A 160 -16.37 2.28 23.11
N GLN A 161 -17.05 1.37 22.42
CA GLN A 161 -18.51 1.41 22.28
C GLN A 161 -19.23 1.32 23.64
N GLY A 162 -18.75 0.44 24.52
CA GLY A 162 -19.29 0.29 25.87
C GLY A 162 -19.16 1.57 26.71
N GLU A 163 -18.02 2.25 26.64
CA GLU A 163 -17.74 3.53 27.30
C GLU A 163 -18.64 4.66 26.76
N ILE A 164 -18.79 4.77 25.44
CA ILE A 164 -19.68 5.75 24.81
C ILE A 164 -21.13 5.51 25.25
N ILE A 165 -21.61 4.25 25.18
CA ILE A 165 -22.97 3.89 25.60
C ILE A 165 -23.18 4.17 27.10
N GLY A 166 -22.19 3.88 27.94
CA GLY A 166 -22.22 4.17 29.37
C GLY A 166 -22.32 5.67 29.66
N THR A 167 -21.54 6.47 28.93
CA THR A 167 -21.54 7.93 29.01
C THR A 167 -22.88 8.51 28.57
N LEU A 168 -23.42 8.06 27.43
CA LEU A 168 -24.75 8.44 26.94
C LEU A 168 -25.86 8.11 27.94
N LYS A 169 -25.84 6.91 28.54
CA LYS A 169 -26.81 6.51 29.57
C LYS A 169 -26.72 7.43 30.80
N THR A 170 -25.50 7.81 31.18
CA THR A 170 -25.25 8.70 32.32
C THR A 170 -25.78 10.10 32.05
N TYR A 171 -25.43 10.70 30.91
CA TYR A 171 -25.93 12.02 30.50
C TYR A 171 -27.46 12.05 30.38
N LYS A 172 -28.06 10.99 29.84
CA LYS A 172 -29.52 10.83 29.80
C LYS A 172 -30.13 10.79 31.21
N LYS A 173 -29.50 10.08 32.16
CA LYS A 173 -29.96 10.00 33.56
C LYS A 173 -29.89 11.36 34.27
N PHE A 174 -28.87 12.15 33.98
CA PHE A 174 -28.70 13.49 34.55
C PHE A 174 -29.38 14.61 33.74
N SER A 175 -30.16 14.27 32.71
CA SER A 175 -30.89 15.23 31.87
C SER A 175 -29.99 16.29 31.22
N VAL A 176 -28.76 15.91 30.84
CA VAL A 176 -27.85 16.76 30.07
C VAL A 176 -28.46 17.03 28.69
N SER A 177 -28.27 18.24 28.17
CA SER A 177 -28.80 18.63 26.86
C SER A 177 -28.15 17.81 25.73
N LYS A 178 -28.84 17.69 24.58
CA LYS A 178 -28.30 16.97 23.42
C LYS A 178 -27.06 17.64 22.84
N GLU A 179 -27.04 18.97 22.77
CA GLU A 179 -25.91 19.75 22.26
C GLU A 179 -24.66 19.56 23.12
N GLU A 180 -24.83 19.58 24.44
CA GLU A 180 -23.73 19.39 25.39
C GLU A 180 -23.24 17.94 25.40
N THR A 181 -24.16 16.97 25.29
CA THR A 181 -23.82 15.56 25.11
C THR A 181 -22.98 15.32 23.86
N LEU A 182 -23.37 15.91 22.72
CA LEU A 182 -22.65 15.77 21.46
C LEU A 182 -21.24 16.35 21.57
N LYS A 183 -21.11 17.56 22.11
CA LYS A 183 -19.82 18.23 22.33
C LYS A 183 -18.89 17.41 23.23
N ASN A 184 -19.43 16.87 24.32
CA ASN A 184 -18.64 16.08 25.26
C ASN A 184 -18.18 14.76 24.63
N ILE A 185 -19.03 14.05 23.89
CA ILE A 185 -18.66 12.80 23.23
C ILE A 185 -17.58 13.00 22.15
N ILE A 186 -17.71 14.07 21.34
CA ILE A 186 -16.67 14.43 20.36
C ILE A 186 -15.33 14.66 21.06
N THR A 187 -15.35 15.36 22.20
CA THR A 187 -14.13 15.70 22.95
C THR A 187 -13.52 14.49 23.65
N ASP A 188 -14.35 13.74 24.40
CA ASP A 188 -13.91 12.62 25.25
C ASP A 188 -13.43 11.42 24.43
N PHE A 189 -13.99 11.22 23.23
CA PHE A 189 -13.69 10.08 22.37
C PHE A 189 -12.99 10.45 21.06
N SER A 190 -12.65 11.73 20.85
CA SER A 190 -11.99 12.23 19.63
C SER A 190 -12.69 11.82 18.32
N LEU A 191 -14.02 11.81 18.34
CA LEU A 191 -14.85 11.41 17.19
C LEU A 191 -15.02 12.56 16.21
N SER A 192 -15.26 12.24 14.93
CA SER A 192 -15.74 13.23 13.98
C SER A 192 -17.18 13.66 14.33
N GLU A 193 -17.60 14.83 13.88
CA GLU A 193 -18.97 15.30 14.10
C GLU A 193 -20.01 14.40 13.41
N GLU A 194 -19.63 13.79 12.29
CA GLU A 194 -20.47 12.82 11.58
C GLU A 194 -20.64 11.52 12.38
N ASP A 195 -19.54 10.97 12.89
CA ASP A 195 -19.55 9.74 13.70
C ASP A 195 -20.31 9.94 15.02
N ALA A 196 -20.18 11.10 15.65
CA ALA A 196 -20.83 11.38 16.93
C ALA A 196 -22.35 11.60 16.82
N ARG A 197 -22.88 11.86 15.61
CA ARG A 197 -24.31 12.05 15.36
C ARG A 197 -25.04 10.75 15.01
N ASN A 198 -24.32 9.73 14.55
CA ASN A 198 -24.85 8.42 14.18
C ASN A 198 -25.08 7.51 15.40
#